data_AF-A0A3P3RJ66-F1
#
_entry.id   AF-A0A3P3RJ66-F1
#
_cell.length_a   1.000
_cell.length_b   1.000
_cell.length_c   1.000
_cell.angle_alpha   90.00
_cell.angle_beta   90.00
_cell.angle_gamma   90.00
#
_symmetry.space_group_name_H-M   'P 1'
#
loop_
_entity.id
_entity.type
_entity.pdbx_description
1 polymer ?
#
loop_
_entity_poly.entity_id
_entity_poly.type
_entity_poly.pdbx_seq_one_letter_code
_entity_poly.pdbx_strand_id
1 'polypeptide(L)'
;MTEVTETLELKLVDPNTHKHRKLCETKTAYQRALSAAFNANCTTQSATNDIVVDYDLSGYAKNALKKYVPQLCGGSYDAKELSDDHPVRF
;
A
#
# COMPACT_ATOMS: atom_id res chain seq x y z
N MET A 1 -31.14 15.29 -33.87
CA MET A 1 -30.15 15.57 -32.82
C MET A 1 -28.80 15.18 -33.39
N THR A 2 -27.90 16.14 -33.55
CA THR A 2 -26.52 15.89 -33.97
C THR A 2 -25.69 15.62 -32.72
N GLU A 3 -25.19 14.40 -32.56
CA GLU A 3 -24.25 14.07 -31.49
C GLU A 3 -22.88 14.67 -31.82
N VAL A 4 -22.31 15.38 -30.84
CA VAL A 4 -20.96 15.96 -30.92
C VAL A 4 -20.04 15.04 -30.15
N THR A 5 -19.03 14.48 -30.83
CA THR A 5 -17.99 13.68 -30.22
C THR A 5 -16.76 14.55 -30.01
N GLU A 6 -16.45 14.87 -28.76
CA GLU A 6 -15.23 15.60 -28.39
C GLU A 6 -14.20 14.63 -27.80
N THR A 7 -12.96 14.75 -28.26
CA THR A 7 -11.84 13.93 -27.79
C THR A 7 -11.15 14.61 -26.62
N LEU A 8 -11.17 13.96 -25.46
CA LEU A 8 -10.41 14.37 -24.27
C LEU A 8 -8.97 13.88 -24.36
N GLU A 9 -8.03 14.82 -24.35
CA GLU A 9 -6.58 14.54 -24.32
C GLU A 9 -6.08 14.55 -22.86
N LEU A 10 -5.48 13.44 -22.42
CA LEU A 10 -4.84 13.32 -21.11
C LEU A 10 -3.33 13.40 -21.25
N LYS A 11 -2.70 14.22 -20.39
CA LYS A 11 -1.24 14.31 -20.29
C LYS A 11 -0.77 13.87 -18.92
N LEU A 12 0.22 12.98 -18.91
CA LEU A 12 0.98 12.67 -17.71
C LEU A 12 1.94 13.82 -17.41
N VAL A 13 1.89 14.31 -16.18
CA VAL A 13 2.72 15.42 -15.71
C VAL A 13 3.53 14.92 -14.53
N ASP A 14 4.79 15.32 -14.46
CA ASP A 14 5.66 14.98 -13.35
C ASP A 14 5.04 15.48 -12.02
N PRO A 15 5.13 14.67 -10.95
CA PRO A 15 4.66 15.12 -9.65
C PRO A 15 5.43 16.36 -9.23
N ASN A 16 4.73 17.36 -8.69
CA ASN A 16 5.42 18.47 -8.05
C ASN A 16 6.21 17.99 -6.82
N THR A 17 7.16 18.79 -6.35
CA THR A 17 8.03 18.43 -5.20
C THR A 17 7.23 18.02 -3.97
N HIS A 18 6.08 18.66 -3.73
CA HIS A 18 5.18 18.30 -2.64
C HIS A 18 4.58 16.89 -2.80
N LYS A 19 4.12 16.53 -3.99
CA LYS A 19 3.62 15.18 -4.32
C LYS A 19 4.71 14.13 -4.18
N HIS A 20 5.94 14.42 -4.62
CA HIS A 20 7.08 13.53 -4.40
C HIS A 20 7.35 13.31 -2.91
N ARG A 21 7.41 14.39 -2.13
CA ARG A 21 7.65 14.29 -0.69
C ARG A 21 6.56 13.47 0.00
N LYS A 22 5.28 13.77 -0.31
CA LYS A 22 4.15 13.03 0.26
C LYS A 22 4.16 11.56 -0.17
N LEU A 23 4.54 11.24 -1.41
CA LEU A 23 4.70 9.86 -1.86
C LEU A 23 5.78 9.12 -1.07
N CYS A 24 6.94 9.74 -0.85
CA CYS A 24 8.02 9.18 -0.03
C CYS A 24 7.57 8.97 1.42
N GLU A 25 6.93 9.96 2.04
CA GLU A 25 6.37 9.86 3.40
C GLU A 25 5.42 8.66 3.51
N THR A 26 4.47 8.53 2.58
CA THR A 26 3.50 7.42 2.60
C THR A 26 4.17 6.08 2.32
N LYS A 27 5.17 6.01 1.43
CA LYS A 27 5.96 4.79 1.19
C LYS A 27 6.70 4.34 2.45
N THR A 28 7.35 5.28 3.15
CA THR A 28 8.04 4.97 4.41
C THR A 28 7.06 4.50 5.49
N ALA A 29 5.90 5.14 5.62
CA ALA A 29 4.86 4.71 6.55
C ALA A 29 4.36 3.30 6.21
N TYR A 30 4.15 3.00 4.93
CA TYR A 30 3.71 1.69 4.44
C TYR A 30 4.71 0.59 4.77
N GLN A 31 6.00 0.83 4.48
CA GLN A 31 7.07 -0.12 4.78
C GLN A 31 7.17 -0.39 6.29
N ARG A 32 7.13 0.66 7.12
CA ARG A 32 7.15 0.51 8.59
C ARG A 32 5.97 -0.30 9.10
N ALA A 33 4.76 -0.02 8.61
CA ALA A 33 3.55 -0.75 8.98
C ALA A 33 3.66 -2.24 8.59
N LEU A 34 4.23 -2.53 7.42
CA LEU A 34 4.41 -3.89 6.92
C LEU A 34 5.45 -4.65 7.75
N SER A 35 6.60 -4.02 8.04
CA SER A 35 7.61 -4.60 8.93
C SER A 35 7.08 -4.83 10.35
N ALA A 36 6.29 -3.90 10.89
CA ALA A 36 5.68 -4.07 12.21
C ALA A 36 4.70 -5.25 12.25
N ALA A 37 3.83 -5.36 11.25
CA ALA A 37 2.89 -6.48 11.15
C ALA A 37 3.59 -7.83 10.96
N PHE A 38 4.69 -7.86 10.20
CA PHE A 38 5.52 -9.05 10.01
C PHE A 38 6.23 -9.46 11.30
N ASN A 39 6.88 -8.51 12.00
CA ASN A 39 7.58 -8.76 13.26
C ASN A 39 6.62 -9.16 14.40
N ALA A 40 5.40 -8.63 14.40
CA ALA A 40 4.36 -9.01 15.35
C ALA A 40 3.77 -10.41 15.09
N ASN A 41 4.18 -11.07 14.00
CA ASN A 41 3.79 -12.42 13.63
C ASN A 41 2.25 -12.61 13.62
N CYS A 42 1.52 -11.61 13.11
CA CYS A 42 0.07 -11.57 13.17
C CYS A 42 -0.54 -12.72 12.36
N THR A 43 -1.27 -13.61 13.03
CA THR A 43 -1.94 -14.77 12.42
C THR A 43 -3.35 -14.47 11.92
N THR A 44 -3.91 -13.28 12.23
CA THR A 44 -5.27 -12.88 11.82
C THR A 44 -5.31 -11.49 11.19
N GLN A 45 -6.26 -11.29 10.27
CA GLN A 45 -6.46 -10.00 9.60
C GLN A 45 -6.79 -8.89 10.60
N SER A 46 -7.46 -9.23 11.71
CA SER A 46 -7.75 -8.29 12.80
C SER A 46 -6.48 -7.85 13.50
N ALA A 47 -5.59 -8.79 13.89
CA ALA A 47 -4.33 -8.46 14.53
C ALA A 47 -3.44 -7.57 13.64
N THR A 48 -3.44 -7.80 12.32
CA THR A 48 -2.76 -6.90 11.39
C THR A 48 -3.44 -5.54 11.35
N ASN A 49 -4.79 -5.48 11.35
CA ASN A 49 -5.56 -4.24 11.37
C ASN A 49 -5.24 -3.37 12.58
N ASP A 50 -5.10 -3.98 13.76
CA ASP A 50 -4.79 -3.29 15.01
C ASP A 50 -3.40 -2.63 14.98
N ILE A 51 -2.46 -3.15 14.21
CA ILE A 51 -1.13 -2.54 14.03
C ILE A 51 -1.16 -1.45 12.96
N VAL A 52 -1.82 -1.71 11.82
CA VAL A 52 -1.83 -0.75 10.71
C VAL A 52 -2.82 0.41 10.91
N VAL A 53 -3.73 0.33 11.89
CA VAL A 53 -4.72 1.38 12.15
C VAL A 53 -4.07 2.70 12.54
N ASP A 54 -2.99 2.66 13.33
CA ASP A 54 -2.27 3.83 13.84
C ASP A 54 -1.42 4.54 12.77
N TYR A 55 -1.23 3.92 11.60
CA TYR A 55 -0.48 4.54 10.50
C TYR A 55 -1.39 5.43 9.64
N ASP A 56 -0.85 6.58 9.23
CA ASP A 56 -1.47 7.50 8.25
C ASP A 56 -1.38 6.94 6.82
N LEU A 57 -2.11 5.84 6.59
CA LEU A 57 -2.23 5.14 5.33
C LEU A 57 -3.69 5.12 4.89
N SER A 58 -3.94 5.12 3.58
CA SER A 58 -5.29 4.95 3.05
C SER A 58 -5.86 3.58 3.46
N GLY A 59 -7.19 3.49 3.60
CA GLY A 59 -7.84 2.20 3.87
C GLY A 59 -7.52 1.14 2.82
N TYR A 60 -7.32 1.55 1.57
CA TYR A 60 -6.89 0.66 0.50
C TYR A 60 -5.46 0.15 0.71
N ALA A 61 -4.51 1.04 1.05
CA ALA A 61 -3.14 0.65 1.37
C ALA A 61 -3.08 -0.31 2.56
N LYS A 62 -3.84 -0.04 3.64
CA LYS A 62 -3.97 -0.93 4.79
C LYS A 62 -4.50 -2.31 4.38
N ASN A 63 -5.48 -2.36 3.49
CA ASN A 63 -6.03 -3.63 2.99
C ASN A 63 -5.06 -4.38 2.07
N ALA A 64 -4.30 -3.67 1.24
CA ALA A 64 -3.26 -4.26 0.40
C ALA A 64 -2.15 -4.88 1.26
N LEU A 65 -1.76 -4.21 2.35
CA LEU A 65 -0.74 -4.67 3.29
C LEU A 65 -1.11 -6.02 3.93
N LYS A 66 -2.40 -6.23 4.26
CA LYS A 66 -2.90 -7.52 4.78
C LYS A 66 -2.63 -8.71 3.85
N LYS A 67 -2.54 -8.49 2.53
CA LYS A 67 -2.23 -9.54 1.54
C LYS A 67 -0.75 -9.92 1.51
N TYR A 68 0.11 -9.12 2.13
CA TYR A 68 1.55 -9.32 2.14
C TYR A 68 2.08 -9.83 3.49
N VAL A 69 1.22 -10.00 4.49
CA VAL A 69 1.57 -10.66 5.75
C VAL A 69 1.57 -12.18 5.49
N PRO A 70 2.73 -12.86 5.51
CA PRO A 70 2.84 -14.27 5.12
C PRO A 70 1.92 -15.20 5.93
N GLN A 71 1.78 -14.89 7.22
CA GLN A 71 0.97 -15.65 8.17
C GLN A 71 -0.53 -15.62 7.84
N LEU A 72 -1.01 -14.60 7.10
CA LEU A 72 -2.41 -14.50 6.67
C LEU A 72 -2.70 -15.23 5.36
N CYS A 73 -1.67 -15.44 4.54
CA CYS A 73 -1.82 -16.03 3.22
C CYS A 73 -1.69 -17.56 3.21
N GLY A 74 -1.60 -18.21 4.38
CA GLY A 74 -1.68 -19.67 4.49
C GLY A 74 -0.71 -20.41 3.56
N GLY A 75 0.51 -19.90 3.39
CA GLY A 75 1.54 -20.47 2.52
C GLY A 75 1.51 -20.03 1.05
N SER A 76 0.53 -19.25 0.60
CA SER A 76 0.52 -18.65 -0.76
C SER A 76 1.55 -17.52 -0.93
N TYR A 77 1.92 -16.89 0.18
CA TYR A 77 2.88 -15.79 0.21
C TYR A 77 3.94 -16.13 1.25
N ASP A 78 4.73 -17.17 0.95
CA ASP A 78 5.75 -17.76 1.83
C ASP A 78 7.03 -16.90 1.85
N ALA A 79 6.86 -15.59 2.00
CA ALA A 79 7.95 -14.64 2.08
C ALA A 79 8.60 -14.74 3.45
N LYS A 80 9.81 -15.33 3.50
CA LYS A 80 10.61 -15.47 4.71
C LYS A 80 11.24 -14.16 5.17
N GLU A 81 11.34 -13.18 4.27
CA GLU A 81 11.86 -11.84 4.53
C GLU A 81 11.08 -10.80 3.71
N LEU A 82 10.86 -9.64 4.31
CA LEU A 82 10.35 -8.46 3.61
C LEU A 82 11.51 -7.80 2.87
N SER A 83 11.50 -7.86 1.53
CA SER A 83 12.40 -7.04 0.73
C SER A 83 12.09 -5.56 0.92
N ASP A 84 13.12 -4.73 1.11
CA ASP A 84 12.99 -3.27 1.19
C ASP A 84 12.35 -2.66 -0.08
N ASP A 85 12.43 -3.37 -1.20
CA ASP A 85 11.84 -2.93 -2.48
C ASP A 85 10.41 -3.44 -2.70
N HIS A 86 9.69 -3.73 -1.60
CA HIS A 86 8.31 -4.17 -1.69
C HIS A 86 7.44 -3.10 -2.37
N PRO A 87 6.72 -3.42 -3.46
CA PRO A 87 5.90 -2.44 -4.15
C PRO A 87 4.77 -1.94 -3.24
N VAL A 88 4.73 -0.62 -3.04
CA VAL A 88 3.63 0.03 -2.34
C VAL A 88 2.41 0.02 -3.25
N ARG A 89 1.33 -0.62 -2.80
CA ARG A 89 0.03 -0.55 -3.47
C ARG A 89 -0.88 0.43 -2.74
N PHE A 90 -1.28 1.47 -3.47
CA PHE A 90 -2.28 2.46 -3.07
C PHE A 90 -3.66 2.11 -3.58
#